data_AF-A0A8R1TU12-F1
#
_entry.id   AF-A0A8R1TU12-F1
#
_cell.length_a   1.000
_cell.length_b   1.000
_cell.length_c   1.000
_cell.angle_alpha   90.00
_cell.angle_beta   90.00
_cell.angle_gamma   90.00
#
_symmetry.space_group_name_H-M   'P 1'
#
loop_
_entity.id
_entity.type
_entity.pdbx_description
1 polymer ?
#
loop_
_entity_poly.entity_id
_entity_poly.type
_entity_poly.pdbx_seq_one_letter_code
_entity_poly.pdbx_strand_id
1 'polypeptide(L)'
;MTLQFHRVSGNGLYNEEGYMEKIIQSHKVVIFSKTYCPYSVRMKNLIENYNITDQIVMELNLQSDMHKMQDYLKRRSGGIRTVPQLYVNGKFIGGFDTVKRKEMSGELAKIFTGAGITPKKSLLPRKEK
;
A
#
# COMPACT_ATOMS: atom_id res chain seq x y z
N MET A 1 14.87 -7.11 -12.19
CA MET A 1 14.94 -6.17 -11.04
C MET A 1 14.77 -7.01 -9.78
N THR A 2 15.86 -7.35 -9.12
CA THR A 2 15.87 -8.26 -7.98
C THR A 2 15.30 -7.54 -6.76
N LEU A 3 14.21 -8.04 -6.17
CA LEU A 3 13.72 -7.54 -4.89
C LEU A 3 14.76 -7.89 -3.81
N GLN A 4 15.51 -6.89 -3.35
CA GLN A 4 16.28 -7.01 -2.12
C GLN A 4 15.29 -7.15 -0.95
N PHE A 5 15.19 -8.37 -0.42
CA PHE A 5 14.61 -8.60 0.89
C PHE A 5 15.49 -7.90 1.92
N HIS A 6 15.05 -6.73 2.39
CA HIS A 6 15.63 -6.14 3.59
C HIS A 6 15.28 -7.06 4.75
N ARG A 7 16.23 -7.93 5.09
CA ARG A 7 16.23 -8.62 6.37
C ARG A 7 16.35 -7.51 7.40
N VAL A 8 15.30 -7.31 8.21
CA VAL A 8 15.33 -6.38 9.34
C VAL A 8 16.28 -6.98 10.37
N SER A 9 17.58 -6.74 10.19
CA SER A 9 18.58 -6.89 11.24
C SER A 9 18.35 -5.73 12.21
N GLY A 10 17.85 -6.06 13.39
CA GLY A 10 17.47 -5.10 14.41
C GLY A 10 18.64 -4.18 14.81
N ASN A 11 18.58 -2.92 14.37
CA ASN A 11 18.88 -1.83 15.29
C ASN A 11 17.60 -1.61 16.08
N GLY A 12 17.57 -2.05 17.34
CA GLY A 12 16.39 -2.15 18.22
C GLY A 12 15.71 -0.82 18.59
N LEU A 13 15.29 -0.03 17.60
CA LEU A 13 14.70 1.29 17.78
C LEU A 13 13.16 1.26 17.80
N TYR A 14 12.51 0.25 17.23
CA TYR A 14 11.06 0.19 17.13
C TYR A 14 10.53 -1.23 17.35
N ASN A 15 9.37 -1.33 18.00
CA ASN A 15 8.52 -2.51 17.93
C ASN A 15 7.82 -2.58 16.55
N GLU A 16 7.02 -3.64 16.33
CA GLU A 16 6.32 -3.85 15.06
C GLU A 16 5.45 -2.66 14.66
N GLU A 17 4.68 -2.11 15.59
CA GLU A 17 3.77 -0.98 15.33
C GLU A 17 4.54 0.31 15.01
N GLY A 18 5.60 0.61 15.77
CA GLY A 18 6.46 1.77 15.54
C GLY A 18 7.16 1.70 14.19
N TYR A 19 7.57 0.50 13.75
CA TYR A 19 8.11 0.30 12.42
C TYR A 19 7.05 0.51 11.33
N MET A 20 5.83 -0.02 11.52
CA MET A 20 4.71 0.18 10.59
C MET A 20 4.33 1.67 10.47
N GLU A 21 4.27 2.41 11.57
CA GLU A 21 4.01 3.84 11.52
C GLU A 21 5.16 4.58 10.84
N LYS A 22 6.41 4.24 11.14
CA LYS A 22 7.58 4.85 10.49
C LYS A 22 7.51 4.70 8.97
N ILE A 23 7.21 3.50 8.45
CA ILE A 23 7.13 3.31 6.99
C ILE A 23 5.96 4.06 6.37
N ILE A 24 4.80 4.14 7.05
CA ILE A 24 3.63 4.92 6.60
C ILE A 24 4.01 6.40 6.45
N GLN A 25 4.82 6.94 7.37
CA GLN A 25 5.21 8.34 7.37
C GLN A 25 6.42 8.64 6.46
N SER A 26 7.25 7.65 6.16
CA SER A 26 8.51 7.86 5.43
C SER A 26 8.44 7.58 3.93
N HIS A 27 7.38 6.94 3.44
CA HIS A 27 7.23 6.56 2.04
C HIS A 27 5.96 7.15 1.42
N LYS A 28 6.06 7.58 0.16
CA LYS A 28 4.91 8.09 -0.61
C LYS A 28 3.81 7.05 -0.76
N VAL A 29 4.15 5.78 -1.01
CA VAL A 29 3.17 4.69 -1.16
C VAL A 29 3.54 3.54 -0.23
N VAL A 30 2.60 3.13 0.62
CA VAL A 30 2.76 1.94 1.47
C VAL A 30 1.62 0.98 1.20
N ILE A 31 1.96 -0.28 0.95
CA ILE A 31 0.99 -1.37 0.89
C ILE A 31 1.28 -2.39 1.99
N PHE A 32 0.30 -2.60 2.87
CA PHE A 32 0.28 -3.78 3.72
C PHE A 32 -0.42 -4.91 2.98
N SER A 33 0.24 -6.07 2.90
CA SER A 33 -0.08 -7.16 1.99
C SER A 33 0.01 -8.51 2.70
N LYS A 34 -0.52 -9.56 2.07
CA LYS A 34 -0.15 -10.95 2.33
C LYS A 34 0.18 -11.63 1.01
N THR A 35 1.23 -12.44 0.98
CA THR A 35 1.75 -13.04 -0.26
C THR A 35 0.72 -13.93 -0.96
N TYR A 36 -0.12 -14.62 -0.18
CA TYR A 36 -1.14 -15.54 -0.68
C TYR A 36 -2.52 -14.89 -0.89
N CYS A 37 -2.69 -13.61 -0.57
CA CYS A 37 -3.99 -12.93 -0.66
C CYS A 37 -4.27 -12.44 -2.10
N PRO A 38 -5.31 -12.95 -2.79
CA PRO A 38 -5.61 -12.53 -4.16
C PRO A 38 -5.90 -11.03 -4.29
N TYR A 39 -6.53 -10.42 -3.28
CA TYR A 39 -6.78 -8.98 -3.25
C TYR A 39 -5.48 -8.17 -3.12
N SER A 40 -4.50 -8.68 -2.36
CA SER A 40 -3.19 -8.03 -2.25
C SER A 40 -2.41 -8.09 -3.56
N VAL A 41 -2.46 -9.22 -4.27
CA VAL A 41 -1.90 -9.33 -5.63
C VAL A 41 -2.56 -8.31 -6.56
N ARG A 42 -3.90 -8.22 -6.56
CA ARG A 42 -4.64 -7.26 -7.40
C ARG A 42 -4.32 -5.81 -7.05
N MET A 43 -4.14 -5.47 -5.76
CA MET A 43 -3.72 -4.11 -5.35
C MET A 43 -2.33 -3.77 -5.92
N LYS A 44 -1.36 -4.68 -5.81
CA LYS A 44 -0.01 -4.49 -6.36
C LYS A 44 -0.06 -4.30 -7.88
N ASN A 45 -0.79 -5.15 -8.59
CA ASN A 45 -0.96 -5.03 -10.05
C ASN A 45 -1.68 -3.72 -10.46
N LEU A 46 -2.63 -3.24 -9.65
CA LEU A 46 -3.33 -1.98 -9.93
C LEU A 46 -2.37 -0.80 -9.86
N ILE A 47 -1.58 -0.70 -8.79
CA ILE A 47 -0.65 0.43 -8.62
C ILE A 47 0.53 0.38 -9.60
N GLU A 48 0.83 -0.78 -10.20
CA GLU A 48 1.82 -0.88 -11.27
C GLU A 48 1.47 -0.05 -12.51
N ASN A 49 0.22 0.42 -12.65
CA ASN A 49 -0.16 1.37 -13.70
C ASN A 49 0.40 2.79 -13.49
N TYR A 50 1.13 3.04 -12.40
CA TYR A 50 1.67 4.33 -12.02
C TYR A 50 3.20 4.30 -11.85
N ASN A 51 3.84 5.44 -12.11
CA ASN A 51 5.27 5.67 -11.93
C ASN A 51 5.59 5.98 -10.46
N ILE A 52 5.66 4.92 -9.65
CA ILE A 52 5.92 5.04 -8.21
C ILE A 52 7.38 4.68 -7.92
N THR A 53 8.20 5.70 -7.67
CA THR A 53 9.63 5.53 -7.34
C THR A 53 9.88 5.30 -5.86
N ASP A 54 9.00 5.80 -4.99
CA ASP A 54 9.07 5.66 -3.54
C ASP A 54 7.87 4.87 -3.05
N GLN A 55 8.07 3.56 -2.87
CA GLN A 55 7.06 2.65 -2.34
C GLN A 55 7.67 1.57 -1.47
N ILE A 56 6.88 1.09 -0.52
CA ILE A 56 7.19 -0.10 0.26
C ILE A 56 5.98 -1.02 0.35
N VAL A 57 6.23 -2.32 0.20
CA VAL A 57 5.25 -3.37 0.41
C VAL A 57 5.69 -4.20 1.62
N MET A 58 4.84 -4.28 2.64
CA MET A 58 5.06 -5.14 3.79
C MET A 58 4.15 -6.37 3.70
N GLU A 59 4.76 -7.54 3.52
CA GLU A 59 4.08 -8.83 3.51
C GLU A 59 3.90 -9.34 4.95
N LEU A 60 2.72 -9.10 5.54
CA LEU A 60 2.46 -9.36 6.97
C LEU A 60 2.58 -10.82 7.36
N ASN A 61 2.24 -11.74 6.46
CA ASN A 61 2.35 -13.18 6.74
C ASN A 61 3.79 -13.70 6.76
N LEU A 62 4.77 -12.86 6.45
CA LEU A 62 6.20 -13.18 6.60
C LEU A 62 6.81 -12.55 7.87
N GLN A 63 6.01 -11.86 8.67
CA GLN A 63 6.44 -11.22 9.91
C GLN A 63 6.11 -12.11 11.12
N SER A 64 6.90 -12.00 12.19
CA SER A 64 6.76 -12.81 13.40
C SER A 64 5.43 -12.61 14.12
N ASP A 65 4.90 -11.38 14.15
CA ASP A 65 3.66 -11.05 14.86
C ASP A 65 2.62 -10.41 13.92
N MET A 66 2.15 -11.20 12.95
CA MET A 66 1.12 -10.78 12.01
C MET A 66 -0.16 -10.32 12.71
N HIS A 67 -0.55 -10.93 13.83
CA HIS A 67 -1.80 -10.60 14.53
C HIS A 67 -1.75 -9.19 15.11
N LYS A 68 -0.68 -8.86 15.85
CA LYS A 68 -0.45 -7.52 16.39
C LYS A 68 -0.38 -6.47 15.28
N MET A 69 0.31 -6.77 14.18
CA MET A 69 0.38 -5.88 13.02
C MET A 69 -1.01 -5.62 12.42
N GLN A 70 -1.85 -6.65 12.28
CA GLN A 70 -3.22 -6.48 11.79
C GLN A 70 -4.09 -5.68 12.78
N ASP A 71 -3.89 -5.81 14.08
CA ASP A 71 -4.61 -5.05 15.09
C ASP A 71 -4.20 -3.57 15.09
N TYR A 72 -2.92 -3.28 14.88
CA TYR A 72 -2.45 -1.93 14.60
C TYR A 72 -3.12 -1.34 13.34
N LEU A 73 -3.17 -2.09 12.23
CA LEU A 73 -3.85 -1.62 11.01
C LEU A 73 -5.33 -1.34 11.25
N LYS A 74 -6.01 -2.17 12.05
CA LYS A 74 -7.41 -1.92 12.46
C LYS A 74 -7.55 -0.56 13.14
N ARG A 75 -6.68 -0.24 14.10
CA ARG A 75 -6.70 1.06 14.78
C ARG A 75 -6.34 2.20 13.82
N ARG A 76 -5.25 2.06 13.07
CA ARG A 76 -4.69 3.12 12.22
C ARG A 76 -5.57 3.51 11.03
N SER A 77 -6.34 2.55 10.51
CA SER A 77 -7.30 2.76 9.41
C SER A 77 -8.70 3.17 9.86
N GLY A 78 -8.96 3.23 11.17
CA GLY A 78 -10.29 3.52 11.71
C GLY A 78 -11.28 2.36 11.65
N GLY A 79 -10.81 1.11 11.54
CA GLY A 79 -11.65 -0.08 11.70
C GLY A 79 -11.34 -1.26 10.78
N ILE A 80 -10.44 -1.12 9.80
CA ILE A 80 -10.16 -2.17 8.82
C ILE A 80 -8.95 -2.99 9.28
N ARG A 81 -9.17 -4.28 9.57
CA ARG A 81 -8.12 -5.23 10.00
C ARG A 81 -7.51 -6.02 8.83
N THR A 82 -8.24 -6.10 7.72
CA THR A 82 -7.86 -6.93 6.57
C THR A 82 -6.81 -6.25 5.71
N VAL A 83 -6.12 -7.07 4.91
CA VAL A 83 -5.23 -6.63 3.83
C VAL A 83 -5.89 -6.93 2.47
N PRO A 84 -5.51 -6.22 1.40
CA PRO A 84 -4.54 -5.13 1.35
C PRO A 84 -5.02 -3.84 2.01
N GLN A 85 -4.09 -3.01 2.48
CA GLN A 85 -4.32 -1.60 2.79
C GLN A 85 -3.33 -0.74 2.04
N LEU A 86 -3.83 0.31 1.38
CA LEU A 86 -3.02 1.30 0.70
C LEU A 86 -2.97 2.59 1.53
N TYR A 87 -1.76 3.10 1.73
CA TYR A 87 -1.51 4.43 2.27
C TYR A 87 -0.73 5.26 1.25
N VAL A 88 -1.05 6.56 1.17
CA VAL A 88 -0.34 7.53 0.33
C VAL A 88 -0.03 8.77 1.15
N ASN A 89 1.24 9.18 1.21
CA ASN A 89 1.73 10.29 2.06
C ASN A 89 1.19 10.22 3.50
N GLY A 90 1.35 9.06 4.16
CA GLY A 90 0.87 8.85 5.53
C GLY A 90 -0.65 8.70 5.71
N LYS A 91 -1.45 8.89 4.65
CA LYS A 91 -2.93 8.83 4.71
C LYS A 91 -3.44 7.47 4.25
N PHE A 92 -4.36 6.91 5.01
CA PHE A 92 -5.07 5.70 4.60
C PHE A 92 -6.01 5.99 3.42
N ILE A 93 -5.85 5.24 2.33
CA ILE A 93 -6.67 5.41 1.11
C ILE A 93 -7.81 4.38 1.06
N GLY A 94 -7.56 3.17 1.56
CA GLY A 94 -8.56 2.11 1.60
C GLY A 94 -8.00 0.70 1.43
N GLY A 95 -8.88 -0.28 1.58
CA GLY A 95 -8.67 -1.62 1.05
C GLY A 95 -8.89 -1.70 -0.46
N PHE A 96 -8.75 -2.90 -1.04
CA PHE A 96 -8.78 -3.09 -2.49
C PHE A 96 -10.04 -2.54 -3.16
N ASP A 97 -11.24 -2.83 -2.64
CA ASP A 97 -12.48 -2.40 -3.31
C ASP A 97 -12.62 -0.88 -3.33
N THR A 98 -12.22 -0.21 -2.24
CA THR A 98 -12.18 1.24 -2.18
C THR A 98 -11.18 1.81 -3.18
N VAL A 99 -9.96 1.26 -3.22
CA VAL A 99 -8.94 1.71 -4.17
C VAL A 99 -9.37 1.47 -5.62
N LYS A 100 -9.98 0.32 -5.93
CA LYS A 100 -10.53 0.01 -7.26
C LYS A 100 -11.63 1.00 -7.65
N ARG A 101 -12.54 1.36 -6.74
CA ARG A 101 -13.56 2.40 -7.01
C ARG A 101 -12.91 3.76 -7.30
N LYS A 102 -11.87 4.14 -6.54
CA LYS A 102 -11.11 5.38 -6.75
C LYS A 102 -10.36 5.37 -8.09
N GLU A 103 -9.83 4.23 -8.50
CA GLU A 103 -9.20 4.06 -9.82
C GLU A 103 -10.24 4.28 -10.93
N MET A 104 -11.39 3.63 -10.83
CA MET A 104 -12.46 3.72 -11.83
C MET A 104 -13.05 5.14 -11.95
N SER A 105 -13.14 5.89 -10.84
CA SER A 105 -13.62 7.27 -10.86
C SER A 105 -12.55 8.31 -11.23
N GLY A 106 -11.29 7.89 -11.42
CA GLY A 106 -10.15 8.80 -11.61
C GLY A 106 -9.70 9.53 -10.34
N GLU A 107 -10.31 9.25 -9.19
CA GLU A 107 -9.91 9.83 -7.91
C GLU A 107 -8.51 9.35 -7.48
N LEU A 108 -8.16 8.09 -7.74
CA LEU A 108 -6.83 7.57 -7.39
C LEU A 108 -5.73 8.32 -8.14
N ALA A 109 -5.93 8.60 -9.43
CA ALA A 109 -5.00 9.38 -10.22
C ALA A 109 -4.82 10.80 -9.66
N LYS A 110 -5.88 11.44 -9.14
CA LYS A 110 -5.79 12.75 -8.47
C LYS A 110 -4.98 12.65 -7.17
N ILE A 111 -5.24 11.63 -6.35
CA ILE A 111 -4.49 11.38 -5.11
C ILE A 111 -3.00 11.18 -5.41
N PHE A 112 -2.68 10.37 -6.41
CA PHE A 112 -1.31 10.08 -6.81
C PHE A 112 -0.62 11.31 -7.42
N THR A 113 -1.33 12.09 -8.24
CA THR A 113 -0.80 13.36 -8.76
C THR A 113 -0.44 14.32 -7.63
N GLY A 114 -1.29 14.41 -6.59
CA GLY A 114 -0.99 15.19 -5.38
C GLY A 114 0.24 14.69 -4.59
N ALA A 115 0.66 13.44 -4.80
CA ALA A 115 1.90 12.88 -4.26
C ALA A 115 3.10 12.95 -5.24
N GLY A 116 2.93 13.58 -6.40
CA GLY A 116 3.93 13.64 -7.46
C GLY A 116 4.15 12.31 -8.17
N ILE A 117 3.10 11.47 -8.23
CA ILE A 117 3.09 10.17 -8.91
C ILE A 117 2.23 10.29 -10.17
N THR A 118 2.78 9.89 -11.32
CA THR A 118 2.09 9.99 -12.61
C THR A 118 1.66 8.62 -13.14
N PRO A 119 0.57 8.52 -13.91
CA PRO A 119 0.23 7.29 -14.62
C PRO A 119 1.28 6.89 -15.67
N LYS A 120 1.54 5.59 -15.86
CA LYS A 120 2.47 5.04 -16.87
C LYS A 120 1.93 5.13 -18.30
N LYS A 121 0.63 4.95 -18.45
CA LYS A 121 -0.09 5.20 -19.71
C LYS A 121 -0.96 6.42 -19.48
N SER A 122 -1.25 7.19 -20.53
CA SER A 122 -2.34 8.15 -20.46
C SER A 122 -3.60 7.40 -20.03
N LEU A 123 -4.04 7.59 -18.78
CA LEU A 123 -5.35 7.12 -18.32
C LEU A 123 -6.40 8.02 -18.99
N LEU A 124 -6.53 7.91 -20.32
CA LEU A 124 -7.72 8.36 -21.00
C LEU A 124 -8.73 7.21 -20.88
N PRO A 125 -9.98 7.48 -20.45
CA PRO A 125 -10.99 6.44 -20.40
C PRO A 125 -11.09 5.80 -21.79
N ARG A 126 -11.10 4.46 -21.84
CA ARG A 126 -11.51 3.78 -23.07
C ARG A 126 -12.91 4.30 -23.37
N LYS A 127 -13.08 4.99 -24.50
CA LYS A 127 -14.41 5.13 -25.09
C LYS A 127 -14.89 3.70 -25.33
N GLU A 128 -15.93 3.28 -24.63
CA GLU A 128 -16.67 2.08 -24.97
C GLU A 128 -17.18 2.26 -26.41
N LYS A 129 -17.02 1.22 -27.24
CA LYS A 129 -17.54 1.18 -28.60
C LYS A 129 -19.01 0.84 -28.57
#